data_AF-A0A832HI75-F1
#
_entry.id   AF-A0A832HI75-F1
#
_cell.length_a   1.000
_cell.length_b   1.000
_cell.length_c   1.000
_cell.angle_alpha   90.00
_cell.angle_beta   90.00
_cell.angle_gamma   90.00
#
_symmetry.space_group_name_H-M   'P 1'
#
loop_
_entity.id
_entity.type
_entity.pdbx_description
1 polymer ?
#
loop_
_entity_poly.entity_id
_entity_poly.type
_entity_poly.pdbx_seq_one_letter_code
_entity_poly.pdbx_strand_id
1 'polypeptide(L)'
;MATSPACGGAVHLLSDDGLAWRLAPEPVVHRRELLFADGSKRLLGNVERPWLLRDENGVPTVLYAAASDDPRGFHHATRTWLQAIPLRIPLSAASRD
;
A
#
# COMPACT_ATOMS: atom_id res chain seq x y z
N MET A 1 23.13 13.90 4.33
CA MET A 1 22.91 12.52 4.76
C MET A 1 21.68 12.01 4.04
N ALA A 2 21.84 11.10 3.09
CA ALA A 2 20.70 10.47 2.42
C ALA A 2 20.05 9.52 3.43
N THR A 3 18.81 9.79 3.83
CA THR A 3 18.01 8.83 4.56
C THR A 3 17.86 7.60 3.68
N SER A 4 18.22 6.42 4.23
CA SER A 4 18.03 5.13 3.57
C SER A 4 16.62 5.07 2.97
N PRO A 5 16.44 4.70 1.69
CA PRO A 5 15.09 4.55 1.14
C PRO A 5 14.36 3.58 2.04
N ALA A 6 13.14 3.93 2.48
CA ALA A 6 12.37 3.11 3.40
C ALA A 6 12.08 1.74 2.77
N CYS A 7 12.97 0.78 2.98
CA CYS A 7 12.80 -0.62 2.62
C CYS A 7 11.63 -1.18 3.45
N GLY A 8 10.70 -1.90 2.79
CA GLY A 8 9.54 -2.52 3.44
C GLY A 8 8.19 -2.27 2.75
N GLY A 9 8.19 -2.01 1.44
CA GLY A 9 6.97 -1.99 0.61
C GLY A 9 6.64 -3.36 0.02
N ALA A 10 5.41 -3.55 -0.46
CA ALA A 10 5.06 -4.77 -1.21
C ALA A 10 5.54 -4.70 -2.66
N VAL A 11 5.81 -5.89 -3.22
CA VAL A 11 6.14 -6.07 -4.64
C VAL A 11 4.92 -6.55 -5.41
N HIS A 12 4.68 -5.98 -6.59
CA HIS A 12 3.64 -6.41 -7.52
C HIS A 12 4.21 -7.42 -8.50
N LEU A 13 3.71 -8.65 -8.41
CA LEU A 13 4.05 -9.75 -9.30
C LEU A 13 2.80 -10.16 -10.09
N LEU A 14 3.02 -10.52 -11.35
CA LEU A 14 1.99 -11.03 -12.26
C LEU A 14 2.31 -12.49 -12.60
N SER A 15 1.27 -13.30 -12.69
CA SER A 15 1.36 -14.69 -13.11
C SER A 15 0.07 -15.07 -13.83
N ASP A 16 0.21 -15.79 -14.94
CA ASP A 16 -0.93 -16.28 -15.72
C ASP A 16 -1.38 -17.67 -15.22
N ASP A 17 -0.50 -18.40 -14.51
CA ASP A 17 -0.70 -19.79 -14.07
C ASP A 17 -0.57 -19.99 -12.54
N GLY A 18 -0.16 -18.96 -11.80
CA GLY A 18 0.13 -19.00 -10.37
C GLY A 18 1.45 -19.67 -9.98
N LEU A 19 2.24 -20.16 -10.95
CA LEU A 19 3.50 -20.89 -10.74
C LEU A 19 4.71 -20.06 -11.20
N ALA A 20 4.61 -19.47 -12.38
CA ALA A 20 5.64 -18.61 -12.95
C ALA A 20 5.28 -17.14 -12.71
N TRP A 21 6.14 -16.43 -11.99
CA TRP A 21 5.90 -15.04 -11.60
C TRP A 21 6.89 -14.11 -12.27
N ARG A 22 6.39 -12.97 -12.75
CA ARG A 22 7.20 -11.88 -13.30
C ARG A 22 6.87 -10.58 -12.60
N LEU A 23 7.85 -9.67 -12.52
CA LEU A 23 7.60 -8.32 -12.03
C LEU A 23 6.54 -7.63 -12.90
N ALA A 24 5.62 -6.92 -12.26
CA ALA A 24 4.76 -5.97 -12.97
C ALA A 24 5.60 -4.81 -13.53
N PRO A 25 5.12 -4.09 -14.57
CA PRO A 25 5.80 -2.90 -15.08
C PRO A 25 6.10 -1.86 -13.99
N GLU A 26 5.18 -1.72 -13.03
CA GLU A 26 5.34 -0.93 -11.81
C GLU A 26 5.35 -1.88 -10.60
N PRO A 27 6.53 -2.39 -10.18
CA PRO A 27 6.62 -3.44 -9.18
C PRO A 27 6.51 -2.91 -7.75
N VAL A 28 6.65 -1.61 -7.51
CA VAL A 28 6.55 -1.03 -6.15
C VAL A 28 5.10 -0.67 -5.86
N VAL A 29 4.46 -1.40 -4.95
CA VAL A 29 3.04 -1.19 -4.61
C VAL A 29 2.85 0.03 -3.71
N HIS A 30 3.64 0.13 -2.63
CA HIS A 30 3.48 1.18 -1.62
C HIS A 30 4.75 1.40 -0.80
N ARG A 31 4.72 2.44 0.03
CA ARG A 31 5.79 2.79 0.98
C ARG A 31 5.27 2.72 2.41
N ARG A 32 6.18 2.61 3.38
CA ARG A 32 5.86 2.68 4.82
C ARG A 32 5.66 4.10 5.33
N GLU A 33 6.14 5.10 4.60
CA GLU A 33 5.89 6.51 4.90
C GLU A 33 4.57 6.95 4.26
N LEU A 34 3.61 7.33 5.09
CA LEU A 34 2.28 7.77 4.66
C LEU A 34 2.05 9.25 5.00
N LEU A 35 1.31 9.94 4.12
CA LEU A 35 0.77 11.28 4.36
C LEU A 35 -0.65 11.14 4.94
N PHE A 36 -0.86 11.72 6.12
CA PHE A 36 -2.14 11.70 6.81
C PHE A 36 -2.98 12.94 6.49
N ALA A 37 -4.28 12.87 6.78
CA ALA A 37 -5.23 13.94 6.49
C ALA A 37 -4.92 15.26 7.25
N ASP A 38 -4.23 15.17 8.39
CA ASP A 38 -3.73 16.33 9.15
C ASP A 38 -2.47 16.97 8.51
N GLY A 39 -2.00 16.45 7.37
CA GLY A 39 -0.79 16.88 6.69
C GLY A 39 0.49 16.26 7.24
N SER A 40 0.43 15.48 8.32
CA SER A 40 1.61 14.84 8.89
C SER A 40 2.11 13.70 8.00
N LYS A 41 3.43 13.58 7.88
CA LYS A 41 4.09 12.40 7.31
C LYS A 41 4.59 11.51 8.43
N ARG A 42 4.28 10.22 8.38
CA ARG A 42 4.73 9.27 9.40
C ARG A 42 5.29 8.03 8.74
N LEU A 43 6.50 7.64 9.16
CA LEU A 43 7.08 6.34 8.84
C LEU A 43 6.51 5.29 9.79
N LEU A 44 5.75 4.33 9.25
CA LEU A 44 5.11 3.28 10.03
C LEU A 44 6.03 2.06 10.23
N GLY A 45 5.71 1.23 11.23
CA GLY A 45 6.47 0.01 11.51
C GLY A 45 6.32 -1.02 10.40
N ASN A 46 5.08 -1.29 10.00
CA ASN A 46 4.75 -2.05 8.79
C ASN A 46 3.58 -1.40 8.05
N VAL A 47 3.48 -1.69 6.76
CA VAL A 47 2.29 -1.50 5.93
C VAL A 47 2.23 -2.75 5.06
N GLU A 48 1.42 -3.73 5.43
CA GLU A 48 1.49 -5.07 4.83
C GLU A 48 0.11 -5.66 4.60
N ARG A 49 0.07 -6.77 3.87
CA ARG A 49 -1.17 -7.50 3.53
C ARG A 49 -2.20 -6.59 2.85
N PRO A 50 -1.85 -5.98 1.70
CA PRO A 50 -2.76 -5.09 1.00
C PRO A 50 -4.03 -5.83 0.55
N TRP A 51 -5.19 -5.21 0.73
CA TRP A 51 -6.42 -5.59 0.03
C TRP A 51 -7.20 -4.37 -0.45
N LEU A 52 -7.96 -4.54 -1.52
CA LEU A 52 -8.70 -3.46 -2.17
C LEU A 52 -10.17 -3.53 -1.79
N LEU A 53 -10.72 -2.42 -1.29
CA LEU A 53 -12.15 -2.17 -1.33
C LEU A 53 -12.52 -1.69 -2.73
N ARG A 54 -13.59 -2.25 -3.29
CA ARG A 54 -14.15 -1.86 -4.57
C ARG A 54 -15.54 -1.28 -4.36
N ASP A 55 -15.93 -0.34 -5.22
CA ASP A 55 -17.32 0.13 -5.28
C ASP A 55 -18.24 -0.89 -5.97
N GLU A 56 -19.52 -0.53 -6.09
CA GLU A 56 -20.55 -1.33 -6.75
C GLU A 56 -20.25 -1.65 -8.23
N ASN A 57 -19.40 -0.88 -8.89
CA ASN A 57 -18.98 -1.08 -10.28
C ASN A 57 -17.65 -1.87 -10.38
N GLY A 58 -17.11 -2.34 -9.25
CA GLY A 58 -15.87 -3.11 -9.18
C GLY A 58 -14.59 -2.27 -9.21
N VAL A 59 -14.71 -0.94 -9.15
CA VAL A 59 -13.59 0.00 -9.23
C VAL A 59 -12.92 0.13 -7.86
N PRO A 60 -11.59 -0.05 -7.75
CA PRO A 60 -10.90 -0.08 -6.46
C PRO A 60 -10.74 1.33 -5.85
N THR A 61 -11.41 1.59 -4.72
CA THR A 61 -11.50 2.93 -4.10
C THR A 61 -10.54 3.13 -2.92
N VAL A 62 -10.26 2.06 -2.16
CA VAL A 62 -9.40 2.12 -0.97
C VAL A 62 -8.47 0.93 -0.94
N LEU A 63 -7.18 1.19 -0.69
CA LEU A 63 -6.22 0.18 -0.30
C LEU A 63 -6.19 0.10 1.22
N TYR A 64 -6.57 -1.05 1.75
CA TYR A 64 -6.42 -1.36 3.17
C TYR A 64 -5.13 -2.15 3.39
N ALA A 65 -4.46 -1.86 4.49
CA ALA A 65 -3.24 -2.59 4.90
C ALA A 65 -3.14 -2.68 6.42
N ALA A 66 -2.63 -3.79 6.92
CA ALA A 66 -2.24 -3.90 8.33
C ALA A 66 -1.06 -2.96 8.59
N ALA A 67 -1.15 -2.17 9.66
CA ALA A 67 -0.15 -1.20 10.03
C ALA A 67 0.15 -1.23 11.53
N SER A 68 1.34 -0.75 11.88
CA SER A 68 1.76 -0.59 13.27
C SER A 68 2.47 0.73 13.50
N ASP A 69 2.47 1.15 14.77
CA ASP A 69 3.33 2.23 15.21
C ASP A 69 4.76 1.71 15.39
N ASP A 70 5.69 2.66 15.53
CA ASP A 70 7.14 2.48 15.63
C ASP A 70 7.90 2.24 14.31
N PRO A 71 8.66 3.24 13.82
CA PRO A 71 9.48 3.13 12.59
C PRO A 71 10.53 2.00 12.59
N ARG A 72 10.88 1.43 13.76
CA ARG A 72 11.84 0.34 13.87
C ARG A 72 11.27 -1.01 13.43
N GLY A 73 9.97 -1.09 13.18
CA GLY A 73 9.31 -2.27 12.63
C GLY A 73 8.32 -2.92 13.59
N PHE A 74 7.58 -3.91 13.10
CA PHE A 74 6.46 -4.55 13.80
C PHE A 74 6.82 -5.09 15.20
N HIS A 75 8.04 -5.60 15.41
CA HIS A 75 8.48 -6.13 16.71
C HIS A 75 8.58 -5.05 17.81
N HIS A 76 8.60 -3.78 17.45
CA HIS A 76 8.63 -2.65 18.39
C HIS A 76 7.26 -1.97 18.54
N ALA A 77 6.23 -2.48 17.86
CA ALA A 77 4.90 -1.87 17.89
C ALA A 77 4.28 -1.91 19.29
N THR A 78 3.66 -0.80 19.67
CA THR A 78 2.77 -0.71 20.84
C THR A 78 1.31 -0.68 20.44
N ARG A 79 1.00 -0.36 19.17
CA ARG A 79 -0.33 -0.30 18.58
C ARG A 79 -0.29 -0.84 17.16
N THR A 80 -1.35 -1.52 16.79
CA THR A 80 -1.60 -1.99 15.44
C THR A 80 -3.02 -1.59 15.01
N TRP A 81 -3.21 -1.37 13.72
CA TRP A 81 -4.52 -1.01 13.17
C TRP A 81 -4.64 -1.42 11.71
N LEU A 82 -5.85 -1.26 11.18
CA LEU A 82 -6.11 -1.33 9.76
C LEU A 82 -6.03 0.07 9.15
N GLN A 83 -5.03 0.33 8.32
CA GLN A 83 -4.86 1.60 7.63
C GLN A 83 -5.73 1.63 6.37
N ALA A 84 -6.58 2.65 6.25
CA ALA A 84 -7.27 2.99 5.01
C ALA A 84 -6.42 3.97 4.20
N ILE A 85 -6.14 3.65 2.94
CA ILE A 85 -5.39 4.50 2.01
C ILE A 85 -6.29 4.75 0.78
N PRO A 86 -6.97 5.90 0.70
CA PRO A 86 -7.80 6.23 -0.44
C PRO A 86 -6.97 6.27 -1.73
N LEU A 87 -7.46 5.58 -2.77
CA LEU A 87 -6.80 5.57 -4.07
C LEU A 87 -7.25 6.77 -4.89
N ARG A 88 -6.29 7.43 -5.53
CA ARG A 88 -6.59 8.41 -6.57
C ARG A 88 -6.69 7.66 -7.89
N ILE A 89 -7.91 7.41 -8.34
CA ILE A 89 -8.14 6.81 -9.65
C ILE A 89 -8.24 7.96 -10.67
N PRO A 90 -7.40 7.98 -11.71
CA PRO A 90 -7.57 8.92 -12.80
C PRO A 90 -8.94 8.72 -13.45
N LEU A 91 -9.65 9.83 -13.73
CA LEU A 91 -10.99 9.83 -14.34
C LEU A 91 -11.09 8.97 -15.62
N SER A 92 -9.98 8.76 -16.33
CA SER A 92 -9.91 7.93 -17.54
C SER A 92 -10.12 6.42 -17.31
N ALA A 93 -10.08 5.93 -16.06
CA ALA A 93 -10.33 4.53 -15.74
C ALA A 93 -11.77 4.26 -15.27
N ALA A 94 -12.57 5.30 -15.02
CA ALA A 94 -13.95 5.19 -14.52
C ALA A 94 -14.99 5.04 -15.66
N SER A 95 -14.59 5.17 -16.93
CA SER A 95 -15.49 5.23 -18.09
C SER A 95 -15.35 4.04 -19.04
N ARG A 96 -14.99 2.85 -18.55
CA ARG A 96 -15.02 1.63 -19.37
C ARG A 96 -16.37 0.96 -19.19
N ASP A 97 -17.33 1.44 -19.99
CA ASP A 97 -18.60 0.76 -20.29
C ASP A 97 -18.36 -0.53 -21.09
#